data_AF-A0A7K7FU58-F1
#
_entry.id   AF-A0A7K7FU58-F1
#
_cell.length_a   1.000
_cell.length_b   1.000
_cell.length_c   1.000
_cell.angle_alpha   90.00
_cell.angle_beta   90.00
_cell.angle_gamma   90.00
#
_symmetry.space_group_name_H-M   'P 1'
#
loop_
_entity.id
_entity.type
_entity.pdbx_description
1 polymer ?
#
loop_
_entity_poly.entity_id
_entity_poly.type
_entity_poly.pdbx_seq_one_letter_code
_entity_poly.pdbx_strand_id
1 'polypeptide(L)'
;SVEETEQLVELYKLLTSKEFRARMEGVMLLLNHCKSSPQVISNNIVQIFDVFILRLQDCNKKVNQQALETLALMIPMLRGALHPVLFSLVSAVTENLNSKHLGIYAA
;
A
#
# COMPACT_ATOMS: atom_id res chain seq x y z
N SER A 1 -3.24 -9.33 19.02
CA SER A 1 -3.57 -10.73 19.40
C SER A 1 -2.77 -11.69 18.52
N VAL A 2 -2.79 -13.00 18.77
CA VAL A 2 -2.14 -13.98 17.87
C VAL A 2 -2.72 -13.87 16.45
N GLU A 3 -4.04 -13.71 16.35
CA GLU A 3 -4.74 -13.53 15.07
C GLU A 3 -4.30 -12.27 14.31
N GLU A 4 -4.18 -11.12 14.98
CA GLU A 4 -3.66 -9.90 14.34
C GLU A 4 -2.23 -10.09 13.82
N THR A 5 -1.39 -10.79 14.59
CA THR A 5 -0.02 -11.09 14.16
C THR A 5 -0.02 -11.97 12.91
N GLU A 6 -0.85 -13.01 12.85
CA GLU A 6 -0.98 -13.88 11.67
C GLU A 6 -1.46 -13.13 10.43
N GLN A 7 -2.44 -12.23 10.58
CA GLN A 7 -2.92 -11.36 9.50
C GLN A 7 -1.79 -10.48 8.95
N LEU A 8 -1.00 -9.87 9.83
CA LEU A 8 0.13 -9.04 9.41
C LEU A 8 1.25 -9.87 8.76
N VAL A 9 1.54 -11.07 9.26
CA VAL A 9 2.55 -11.97 8.68
C VAL A 9 2.16 -12.35 7.24
N GLU A 10 0.91 -12.73 7.00
CA GLU A 10 0.46 -13.07 5.64
C GLU A 10 0.50 -11.83 4.74
N LEU A 11 0.08 -10.67 5.25
CA LEU A 11 0.17 -9.40 4.51
C LEU A 11 1.62 -9.10 4.07
N TYR A 12 2.59 -9.19 4.98
CA TYR A 12 4.00 -8.93 4.65
C TYR A 12 4.55 -9.94 3.66
N LYS A 13 4.20 -11.22 3.82
CA LYS A 13 4.59 -12.28 2.88
C LYS A 13 4.10 -12.00 1.47
N LEU A 14 2.85 -11.59 1.31
CA LEU A 14 2.27 -11.25 0.02
C LEU A 14 2.90 -9.99 -0.59
N LEU A 15 3.00 -8.91 0.20
CA LEU A 15 3.58 -7.66 -0.29
C LEU A 15 5.04 -7.84 -0.72
N THR A 16 5.85 -8.61 0.01
CA THR A 16 7.27 -8.82 -0.29
C THR A 16 7.55 -9.96 -1.28
N SER A 17 6.51 -10.59 -1.83
CA SER A 17 6.66 -11.72 -2.75
C SER A 17 7.41 -11.36 -4.03
N LYS A 18 8.22 -12.31 -4.53
CA LYS A 18 8.87 -12.20 -5.85
C LYS A 18 7.85 -12.24 -6.99
N GLU A 19 6.69 -12.88 -6.77
CA GLU A 19 5.64 -13.01 -7.77
C GLU A 19 4.74 -11.78 -7.80
N PHE A 20 4.63 -11.13 -8.96
CA PHE A 20 3.83 -9.92 -9.08
C PHE A 20 2.34 -10.15 -8.72
N ARG A 21 1.80 -11.34 -9.01
CA ARG A 21 0.41 -11.69 -8.66
C ARG A 21 0.18 -11.73 -7.15
N ALA A 22 1.12 -12.29 -6.39
CA ALA A 22 1.05 -12.30 -4.94
C ALA A 22 1.19 -10.89 -4.35
N ARG A 23 2.01 -10.03 -4.96
CA ARG A 23 2.08 -8.62 -4.56
C ARG A 23 0.77 -7.88 -4.80
N MET A 24 0.10 -8.11 -5.93
CA MET A 24 -1.25 -7.58 -6.21
C MET A 24 -2.27 -8.06 -5.17
N GLU A 25 -2.21 -9.34 -4.79
CA GLU A 25 -3.04 -9.89 -3.73
C GLU A 25 -2.77 -9.23 -2.37
N GLY A 26 -1.50 -9.00 -2.02
CA GLY A 26 -1.10 -8.26 -0.82
C GLY A 26 -1.65 -6.83 -0.79
N VAL A 27 -1.66 -6.13 -1.93
CA VAL A 27 -2.26 -4.78 -2.05
C VAL A 27 -3.77 -4.83 -1.76
N MET A 28 -4.49 -5.81 -2.33
CA MET A 28 -5.92 -5.97 -2.07
C MET A 28 -6.22 -6.40 -0.63
N LEU A 29 -5.37 -7.25 -0.05
CA LEU A 29 -5.49 -7.67 1.35
C LEU A 29 -5.33 -6.49 2.29
N LEU A 30 -4.35 -5.60 2.05
CA LEU A 30 -4.19 -4.36 2.81
C LEU A 30 -5.45 -3.50 2.77
N LEU A 31 -6.05 -3.30 1.58
CA LEU A 31 -7.29 -2.56 1.43
C LEU A 31 -8.43 -3.19 2.24
N ASN A 32 -8.53 -4.51 2.21
CA ASN A 32 -9.55 -5.23 2.97
C ASN A 32 -9.35 -5.05 4.48
N HIS A 33 -8.12 -5.11 4.97
CA HIS A 33 -7.83 -4.84 6.39
C HIS A 33 -8.09 -3.38 6.78
N CYS A 34 -7.88 -2.41 5.88
CA CYS A 34 -8.27 -1.02 6.14
C CYS A 34 -9.79 -0.88 6.32
N LYS A 35 -10.60 -1.72 5.64
CA LYS A 35 -12.07 -1.74 5.76
C LYS A 35 -12.55 -2.52 6.99
N SER A 36 -11.99 -3.71 7.24
CA SER A 36 -12.47 -4.61 8.29
C SER A 36 -11.88 -4.31 9.66
N SER A 37 -10.63 -3.84 9.70
CA SER A 37 -9.82 -3.77 10.91
C SER A 37 -8.92 -2.50 10.94
N PRO A 38 -9.47 -1.28 10.74
CA PRO A 38 -8.67 -0.06 10.58
C PRO A 38 -7.78 0.26 11.80
N GLN A 39 -8.14 -0.21 12.99
CA GLN A 39 -7.33 -0.02 14.20
C GLN A 39 -6.03 -0.85 14.15
N VAL A 40 -6.08 -2.07 13.63
CA VAL A 40 -4.90 -2.93 13.46
C VAL A 40 -3.92 -2.27 12.48
N ILE A 41 -4.45 -1.70 11.39
CA ILE A 41 -3.64 -0.96 10.41
C ILE A 41 -3.05 0.30 11.03
N SER A 42 -3.85 1.09 11.74
CA SER A 42 -3.40 2.35 12.35
C SER A 42 -2.31 2.11 13.39
N ASN A 43 -2.43 1.07 14.22
CA ASN A 43 -1.44 0.72 15.24
C ASN A 43 -0.09 0.27 14.65
N ASN A 44 -0.08 -0.23 13.40
CA ASN A 44 1.09 -0.76 12.73
C ASN A 44 1.47 0.06 11.48
N ILE A 45 0.99 1.31 11.39
CA ILE A 45 0.99 2.08 10.15
C ILE A 45 2.38 2.23 9.55
N VAL A 46 3.40 2.50 10.38
CA VAL A 46 4.78 2.69 9.93
C VAL A 46 5.31 1.42 9.27
N GLN A 47 5.25 0.29 9.97
CA GLN A 47 5.78 -0.98 9.49
C GLN A 47 5.08 -1.47 8.22
N ILE A 48 3.75 -1.30 8.15
CA ILE A 48 2.96 -1.68 6.98
C ILE A 48 3.35 -0.81 5.78
N PHE A 49 3.46 0.51 5.99
CA PHE A 49 3.72 1.43 4.89
C PHE A 49 5.18 1.43 4.43
N ASP A 50 6.14 1.10 5.29
CA ASP A 50 7.52 0.85 4.89
C ASP A 50 7.62 -0.22 3.79
N VAL A 51 6.75 -1.24 3.86
CA VAL A 51 6.68 -2.30 2.85
C VAL A 51 5.75 -1.93 1.69
N PHE A 52 4.62 -1.28 1.96
CA PHE A 52 3.65 -0.89 0.93
C PHE A 52 4.22 0.17 -0.04
N ILE A 53 5.09 1.07 0.42
CA ILE A 53 5.75 2.07 -0.44
C ILE A 53 6.53 1.40 -1.58
N LEU A 54 7.12 0.22 -1.34
CA LEU A 54 7.79 -0.56 -2.39
C LEU A 54 6.83 -1.01 -3.50
N ARG A 55 5.52 -1.07 -3.23
CA ARG A 55 4.48 -1.33 -4.24
C ARG A 55 4.12 -0.06 -5.01
N LEU A 56 4.13 1.10 -4.36
CA LEU A 56 4.04 2.40 -5.04
C LEU A 56 5.25 2.64 -5.95
N GLN A 57 6.37 1.96 -5.77
CA GLN A 57 7.55 2.06 -6.63
C GLN A 57 7.83 0.74 -7.37
N ASP A 58 6.84 -0.13 -7.53
CA ASP A 58 7.04 -1.47 -8.08
C ASP A 58 7.50 -1.41 -9.54
N CYS A 59 8.47 -2.25 -9.91
CA CYS A 59 8.92 -2.37 -11.30
C CYS A 59 7.84 -2.96 -12.23
N ASN A 60 6.88 -3.69 -11.68
CA ASN A 60 5.73 -4.17 -12.41
C ASN A 60 4.62 -3.11 -12.42
N LYS A 61 4.31 -2.58 -13.61
CA LYS A 61 3.30 -1.52 -13.78
C LYS A 61 1.90 -1.88 -13.27
N LYS A 62 1.49 -3.15 -13.31
CA LYS A 62 0.17 -3.54 -12.80
C LYS A 62 0.10 -3.48 -11.28
N VAL A 63 1.18 -3.90 -10.62
CA VAL A 63 1.31 -3.80 -9.15
C VAL A 63 1.33 -2.34 -8.73
N ASN A 64 2.14 -1.52 -9.41
CA ASN A 64 2.26 -0.09 -9.16
C ASN A 64 0.92 0.64 -9.34
N GLN A 65 0.25 0.45 -10.47
CA GLN A 65 -1.07 1.05 -10.74
C GLN A 65 -2.10 0.65 -9.68
N GLN A 66 -2.20 -0.63 -9.36
CA GLN A 66 -3.14 -1.11 -8.33
C GLN A 66 -2.81 -0.55 -6.94
N ALA A 67 -1.54 -0.39 -6.60
CA ALA A 67 -1.13 0.23 -5.35
C ALA A 67 -1.54 1.70 -5.28
N LEU A 68 -1.40 2.47 -6.37
CA LEU A 68 -1.85 3.87 -6.45
C LEU A 68 -3.38 3.98 -6.30
N GLU A 69 -4.13 3.17 -7.04
CA GLU A 69 -5.60 3.12 -6.92
C GLU A 69 -6.05 2.73 -5.52
N THR A 70 -5.39 1.74 -4.93
CA THR A 70 -5.67 1.28 -3.57
C THR A 70 -5.34 2.35 -2.54
N LEU A 71 -4.21 3.07 -2.70
CA LEU A 71 -3.84 4.17 -1.82
C LEU A 71 -4.92 5.26 -1.82
N ALA A 72 -5.45 5.64 -2.98
CA ALA A 72 -6.53 6.61 -3.09
C ALA A 72 -7.77 6.19 -2.28
N LEU A 73 -8.09 4.90 -2.25
CA LEU A 73 -9.19 4.35 -1.45
C LEU A 73 -8.88 4.32 0.05
N MET A 74 -7.62 4.08 0.44
CA MET A 74 -7.22 3.99 1.86
C MET A 74 -7.12 5.35 2.54
N ILE A 75 -6.77 6.42 1.82
CA ILE A 75 -6.64 7.78 2.38
C ILE A 75 -7.85 8.21 3.23
N PRO A 76 -9.11 8.16 2.74
CA PRO A 76 -10.27 8.55 3.55
C PRO A 76 -10.57 7.60 4.71
N MET A 77 -10.05 6.36 4.67
CA MET A 77 -10.24 5.36 5.75
C MET A 77 -9.26 5.61 6.91
N LEU A 78 -8.01 5.91 6.59
CA LEU A 78 -6.92 6.02 7.56
C LEU A 78 -6.71 7.45 8.08
N ARG A 79 -6.99 8.48 7.27
CA ARG A 79 -6.99 9.90 7.68
C ARG A 79 -5.73 10.28 8.47
N GLY A 80 -5.88 10.79 9.69
CA GLY A 80 -4.79 11.22 10.56
C GLY A 80 -3.82 10.10 10.95
N ALA A 81 -4.21 8.83 10.84
CA ALA A 81 -3.29 7.72 11.07
C ALA A 81 -2.13 7.69 10.06
N LEU A 82 -2.28 8.33 8.89
CA LEU A 82 -1.23 8.43 7.88
C LEU A 82 -0.14 9.46 8.22
N HIS A 83 -0.32 10.32 9.22
CA HIS A 83 0.65 11.38 9.54
C HIS A 83 2.10 10.87 9.67
N PRO A 84 2.37 9.76 10.39
CA PRO A 84 3.74 9.25 10.56
C PRO A 84 4.43 8.84 9.26
N VAL A 85 3.66 8.55 8.21
CA VAL A 85 4.16 8.02 6.93
C VAL A 85 3.89 8.99 5.77
N LEU A 86 3.37 10.18 6.06
CA LEU A 86 2.93 11.13 5.05
C LEU A 86 4.08 11.60 4.16
N PHE A 87 5.25 11.87 4.74
CA PHE A 87 6.42 12.32 4.00
C PHE A 87 6.89 11.30 2.96
N SER A 88 7.05 10.04 3.37
CA SER A 88 7.51 8.97 2.49
C SER A 88 6.46 8.61 1.43
N LEU A 89 5.17 8.66 1.78
CA LEU A 89 4.08 8.54 0.83
C LEU A 89 4.09 9.64 -0.24
N VAL A 90 4.19 10.90 0.17
CA VAL A 90 4.23 12.03 -0.78
C VAL A 90 5.44 11.89 -1.70
N SER A 91 6.62 11.57 -1.16
CA SER A 91 7.82 11.35 -1.99
C SER A 91 7.60 10.26 -3.04
N ALA A 92 7.09 9.09 -2.63
CA ALA A 92 6.85 7.98 -3.54
C ALA A 92 5.81 8.32 -4.62
N VAL A 93 4.72 9.00 -4.26
CA VAL A 93 3.69 9.42 -5.22
C VAL A 93 4.24 10.48 -6.19
N THR A 94 5.01 11.45 -5.70
CA THR A 94 5.66 12.46 -6.56
C THR A 94 6.62 11.83 -7.57
N GLU A 95 7.38 10.80 -7.17
CA GLU A 95 8.23 10.05 -8.10
C GLU A 95 7.42 9.35 -9.20
N ASN A 96 6.24 8.81 -8.86
CA ASN A 96 5.33 8.23 -9.85
C ASN A 96 4.84 9.26 -10.87
N LEU A 97 4.48 10.46 -10.41
CA LEU A 97 4.02 11.56 -11.27
C LEU A 97 5.14 12.09 -12.17
N ASN A 98 6.38 12.10 -11.68
CA ASN A 98 7.57 12.50 -12.44
C ASN A 98 8.10 11.40 -13.36
N SER A 99 7.63 10.16 -13.20
CA SER A 99 8.03 9.08 -14.09
C SER A 99 7.60 9.43 -15.52
N LYS A 100 8.44 9.13 -16.53
CA LYS A 100 8.16 9.39 -17.95
C LYS A 100 6.97 8.57 -18.50
N HIS A 101 6.14 8.01 -17.63
CA HIS A 101 4.95 7.26 -17.93
C HIS A 101 3.77 8.21 -18.14
N LEU A 102 3.61 8.66 -19.39
CA LEU A 102 2.46 9.45 -19.88
C LEU A 102 1.10 8.71 -19.80
N GLY A 103 0.99 7.64 -19.00
CA GLY A 103 -0.19 6.78 -18.88
C GLY A 103 -1.19 7.20 -17.80
N ILE A 104 -1.01 8.36 -17.15
CA ILE A 104 -1.97 8.91 -16.17
C ILE A 104 -2.43 10.30 -16.63
N TYR A 105 -2.87 10.43 -17.88
CA TYR A 105 -3.49 11.65 -18.42
C TYR A 105 -4.85 11.38 -19.08
N ALA A 106 -5.60 10.40 -18.57
CA ALA A 106 -6.96 10.16 -19.01
C ALA A 106 -7.85 9.86 -17.80
N ALA A 107 -8.21 10.92 -17.06
CA ALA A 107 -9.43 11.00 -16.29
C ALA A 107 -10.15 12.27 -16.70
#